data_AF-A0A7X3D2Y0-F1
#
_entry.id   AF-A0A7X3D2Y0-F1
#
_cell.length_a   1.000
_cell.length_b   1.000
_cell.length_c   1.000
_cell.angle_alpha   90.00
_cell.angle_beta   90.00
_cell.angle_gamma   90.00
#
_symmetry.space_group_name_H-M   'P 1'
#
loop_
_entity.id
_entity.type
_entity.pdbx_description
1 polymer ?
#
loop_
_entity_poly.entity_id
_entity_poly.type
_entity_poly.pdbx_seq_one_letter_code
_entity_poly.pdbx_strand_id
1 'polypeptide(L)'
;MKMRLVTFVVILFGVATFSFAQEEGEVQMDSISQVEQAEREAKEIRKQIEAAEKEAKAAEKEAKAAKKAQKKSEKANKKYEKLTGQINSIKKELEKDEKKVSKISDKMEVDKIKGKLSPNDVAKIEKKLSKLKMSINKSREKLLKLERKL
;
A
#
# COMPACT_ATOMS: atom_id res chain seq x y z
N MET A 1 -22.86 52.36 57.48
CA MET A 1 -21.95 51.35 58.11
C MET A 1 -20.87 50.84 57.15
N LYS A 2 -20.19 51.70 56.36
CA LYS A 2 -19.17 51.25 55.39
C LYS A 2 -17.73 51.69 55.72
N MET A 3 -17.53 52.76 56.49
CA MET A 3 -16.18 53.27 56.80
C MET A 3 -15.48 52.56 57.98
N ARG A 4 -16.21 51.86 58.86
CA ARG A 4 -15.63 51.07 59.97
C ARG A 4 -15.12 49.70 59.52
N LEU A 5 -15.63 49.17 58.42
CA LEU A 5 -15.18 47.89 57.84
C LEU A 5 -13.86 48.09 57.06
N VAL A 6 -13.71 49.22 56.36
CA VAL A 6 -12.51 49.54 55.58
C VAL A 6 -11.30 49.80 56.48
N THR A 7 -11.51 50.41 57.66
CA THR A 7 -10.43 50.65 58.63
C THR A 7 -9.89 49.36 59.25
N PHE A 8 -10.74 48.33 59.41
CA PHE A 8 -10.30 47.02 59.90
C PHE A 8 -9.45 46.25 58.88
N VAL A 9 -9.74 46.39 57.59
CA VAL A 9 -9.00 45.71 56.51
C VAL A 9 -7.60 46.29 56.31
N VAL A 10 -7.42 47.60 56.48
CA VAL A 10 -6.11 48.26 56.33
C VAL A 10 -5.15 47.89 57.47
N ILE A 11 -5.66 47.73 58.70
CA ILE A 11 -4.84 47.30 59.84
C ILE A 11 -4.43 45.83 59.68
N LEU A 12 -5.30 44.98 59.15
CA LEU A 12 -5.00 43.55 58.94
C LEU A 12 -3.98 43.31 57.80
N PHE A 13 -3.94 44.19 56.79
CA PHE A 13 -2.94 44.14 55.73
C PHE A 13 -1.58 44.75 56.12
N GLY A 14 -1.56 45.71 57.05
CA GLY A 14 -0.33 46.38 57.49
C GLY A 14 0.58 45.56 58.41
N VAL A 15 0.05 44.52 59.08
CA VAL A 15 0.82 43.65 59.99
C VAL A 15 1.47 42.46 59.23
N ALA A 16 1.03 42.16 58.02
CA ALA A 16 1.52 41.03 57.23
C ALA A 16 2.82 41.33 56.44
N THR A 17 3.27 42.59 56.36
CA THR A 17 4.45 42.97 55.56
C THR A 17 5.71 43.25 56.40
N PHE A 18 5.68 43.03 57.72
CA PHE A 18 6.80 43.29 58.63
C PHE A 18 7.63 42.05 59.03
N SER A 19 7.47 40.90 58.36
CA SER A 19 8.24 39.68 58.65
C SER A 19 9.41 39.39 57.69
N PHE A 20 9.84 40.36 56.88
CA PHE A 20 11.11 40.26 56.12
C PHE A 20 12.24 41.01 56.84
N ALA A 21 12.66 40.54 58.02
CA ALA A 21 13.85 41.09 58.69
C ALA A 21 14.40 40.16 59.80
N GLN A 22 14.98 39.02 59.39
CA GLN A 22 16.02 38.20 60.06
C GLN A 22 16.05 36.90 59.22
N GLU A 23 17.16 36.38 58.72
CA GLU A 23 18.44 36.16 59.39
C GLU A 23 19.49 35.85 58.30
N GLU A 24 20.64 36.50 58.37
CA GLU A 24 21.85 36.11 57.63
C GLU A 24 22.43 34.84 58.27
N GLY A 25 22.61 33.79 57.49
CA GLY A 25 23.35 32.60 57.94
C GLY A 25 23.28 31.44 56.96
N GLU A 26 24.46 30.94 56.57
CA GLU A 26 24.72 29.67 55.86
C GLU A 26 24.53 29.69 54.32
N VAL A 27 25.53 30.12 53.56
CA VAL A 27 26.70 29.33 53.13
C VAL A 27 26.33 28.08 52.30
N GLN A 28 26.25 28.28 50.98
CA GLN A 28 26.81 27.42 49.91
C GLN A 28 26.30 25.97 49.68
N MET A 29 25.35 25.41 50.42
CA MET A 29 24.89 24.02 50.19
C MET A 29 23.71 23.84 49.21
N ASP A 30 22.96 24.90 48.89
CA ASP A 30 21.70 24.79 48.12
C ASP A 30 21.94 24.71 46.59
N SER A 31 23.02 25.32 46.10
CA SER A 31 23.38 25.25 44.67
C SER A 31 23.87 23.88 44.23
N ILE A 32 24.47 23.09 45.13
CA ILE A 32 24.92 21.72 44.83
C ILE A 32 23.70 20.79 44.66
N SER A 33 22.70 20.93 45.55
CA SER A 33 21.41 20.22 45.50
C SER A 33 20.61 20.54 44.23
N GLN A 34 20.51 21.81 43.85
CA GLN A 34 19.82 22.23 42.63
C GLN A 34 20.54 21.77 41.35
N VAL A 35 21.87 21.77 41.35
CA VAL A 35 22.66 21.24 40.23
C VAL A 35 22.46 19.72 40.10
N GLU A 36 22.40 18.98 41.21
CA GLU A 36 22.17 17.53 41.18
C GLU A 36 20.73 17.17 40.75
N GLN A 37 19.73 17.94 41.16
CA GLN A 37 18.34 17.80 40.68
C GLN A 37 18.23 18.13 39.18
N ALA A 38 18.84 19.23 38.73
CA ALA A 38 18.88 19.58 37.31
C ALA A 38 19.61 18.51 36.48
N GLU A 39 20.65 17.87 37.02
CA GLU A 39 21.36 16.78 36.33
C GLU A 39 20.50 15.50 36.25
N ARG A 40 19.70 15.20 37.28
CA ARG A 40 18.73 14.08 37.28
C ARG A 40 17.59 14.32 36.30
N GLU A 41 16.99 15.51 36.30
CA GLU A 41 15.97 15.92 35.34
C GLU A 41 16.50 15.90 33.89
N ALA A 42 17.71 16.42 33.67
CA ALA A 42 18.36 16.36 32.36
C ALA A 42 18.62 14.91 31.92
N LYS A 43 18.98 14.00 32.83
CA LYS A 43 19.13 12.56 32.53
C LYS A 43 17.79 11.89 32.22
N GLU A 44 16.72 12.23 32.92
CA GLU A 44 15.38 11.70 32.66
C GLU A 44 14.82 12.22 31.33
N ILE A 45 14.94 13.51 31.05
CA ILE A 45 14.55 14.11 29.77
C ILE A 45 15.34 13.47 28.63
N ARG A 46 16.66 13.26 28.78
CA ARG A 46 17.47 12.55 27.78
C ARG A 46 16.98 11.12 27.56
N LYS A 47 16.66 10.38 28.62
CA LYS A 47 16.10 9.01 28.51
C LYS A 47 14.73 9.00 27.82
N GLN A 48 13.86 9.97 28.11
CA GLN A 48 12.56 10.10 27.47
C GLN A 48 12.69 10.44 25.98
N ILE A 49 13.59 11.37 25.63
CA ILE A 49 13.89 11.70 24.23
C ILE A 49 14.46 10.47 23.50
N GLU A 50 15.38 9.73 24.11
CA GLU A 50 15.97 8.55 23.50
C GLU A 50 14.95 7.41 23.32
N ALA A 51 14.03 7.23 24.28
CA ALA A 51 12.92 6.29 24.18
C ALA A 51 11.94 6.69 23.06
N ALA A 52 11.54 7.97 23.02
CA ALA A 52 10.66 8.50 21.99
C ALA A 52 11.30 8.41 20.59
N GLU A 53 12.60 8.65 20.47
CA GLU A 53 13.33 8.45 19.21
C GLU A 53 13.38 6.98 18.79
N LYS A 54 13.58 6.05 19.73
CA LYS A 54 13.58 4.61 19.45
C LYS A 54 12.21 4.15 18.98
N GLU A 55 11.14 4.63 19.63
CA GLU A 55 9.77 4.33 19.25
C GLU A 55 9.41 4.93 17.88
N ALA A 56 9.78 6.19 17.63
CA ALA A 56 9.59 6.83 16.32
C ALA A 56 10.34 6.09 15.21
N LYS A 57 11.60 5.68 15.46
CA LYS A 57 12.39 4.88 14.51
C LYS A 57 11.79 3.49 14.29
N ALA A 58 11.21 2.86 15.31
CA ALA A 58 10.53 1.57 15.18
C ALA A 58 9.25 1.71 14.35
N ALA A 59 8.40 2.70 14.67
CA ALA A 59 7.19 3.00 13.92
C ALA A 59 7.48 3.35 12.46
N GLU A 60 8.54 4.11 12.17
CA GLU A 60 8.94 4.43 10.80
C GLU A 60 9.40 3.19 10.03
N LYS A 61 10.17 2.30 10.67
CA LYS A 61 10.60 1.03 10.07
C LYS A 61 9.41 0.13 9.75
N GLU A 62 8.45 0.03 10.67
CA GLU A 62 7.24 -0.76 10.49
C GLU A 62 6.36 -0.20 9.35
N ALA A 63 6.12 1.12 9.34
CA ALA A 63 5.40 1.79 8.26
C ALA A 63 6.08 1.61 6.90
N LYS A 64 7.42 1.67 6.85
CA LYS A 64 8.19 1.37 5.63
C LYS A 64 8.06 -0.09 5.20
N ALA A 65 8.08 -1.04 6.14
CA ALA A 65 7.91 -2.46 5.86
C ALA A 65 6.49 -2.76 5.33
N ALA A 66 5.46 -2.23 5.98
CA ALA A 66 4.07 -2.35 5.56
C ALA A 66 3.85 -1.77 4.15
N LYS A 67 4.35 -0.56 3.86
CA LYS A 67 4.28 0.03 2.51
C LYS A 67 5.01 -0.82 1.47
N LYS A 68 6.16 -1.41 1.81
CA LYS A 68 6.89 -2.33 0.91
C LYS A 68 6.08 -3.59 0.64
N ALA A 69 5.47 -4.18 1.66
CA ALA A 69 4.63 -5.37 1.53
C ALA A 69 3.40 -5.10 0.65
N GLN A 70 2.69 -3.99 0.91
CA GLN A 70 1.56 -3.55 0.09
C GLN A 70 1.97 -3.35 -1.37
N LYS A 71 3.06 -2.62 -1.63
CA LYS A 71 3.57 -2.42 -3.00
C LYS A 71 3.95 -3.73 -3.70
N LYS A 72 4.48 -4.72 -2.98
CA LYS A 72 4.79 -6.05 -3.54
C LYS A 72 3.51 -6.79 -3.90
N SER A 73 2.52 -6.78 -3.00
CA SER A 73 1.21 -7.40 -3.22
C SER A 73 0.48 -6.77 -4.42
N GLU A 74 0.40 -5.44 -4.49
CA GLU A 74 -0.20 -4.74 -5.63
C GLU A 74 0.50 -5.06 -6.96
N LYS A 75 1.83 -5.15 -6.96
CA LYS A 75 2.58 -5.54 -8.16
C LYS A 75 2.30 -6.99 -8.56
N ALA A 76 2.14 -7.91 -7.61
CA ALA A 76 1.79 -9.29 -7.88
C ALA A 76 0.37 -9.39 -8.46
N ASN A 77 -0.61 -8.73 -7.83
CA ASN A 77 -2.00 -8.69 -8.30
C ASN A 77 -2.10 -8.10 -9.71
N LYS A 78 -1.42 -6.99 -9.99
CA LYS A 78 -1.38 -6.39 -11.33
C LYS A 78 -0.76 -7.31 -12.37
N LYS A 79 0.26 -8.12 -12.01
CA LYS A 79 0.83 -9.12 -12.92
C LYS A 79 -0.16 -10.26 -13.20
N TYR A 80 -0.83 -10.75 -12.15
CA TYR A 80 -1.84 -11.78 -12.24
C TYR A 80 -3.04 -11.36 -13.10
N GLU A 81 -3.56 -10.14 -12.88
CA GLU A 81 -4.64 -9.57 -13.69
C GLU A 81 -4.25 -9.44 -15.17
N LYS A 82 -3.03 -8.96 -15.45
CA LYS A 82 -2.52 -8.87 -16.83
C LYS A 82 -2.42 -10.24 -17.49
N LEU A 83 -1.89 -11.24 -16.79
CA LEU A 83 -1.79 -12.60 -17.32
C LEU A 83 -3.18 -13.19 -17.58
N THR A 84 -4.09 -13.05 -16.63
CA THR A 84 -5.48 -13.50 -16.76
C THR A 84 -6.20 -12.81 -17.92
N GLY A 85 -5.99 -11.50 -18.09
CA GLY A 85 -6.52 -10.73 -19.22
C GLY A 85 -6.00 -11.22 -20.57
N GLN A 86 -4.69 -11.51 -20.67
CA GLN A 86 -4.09 -12.09 -21.87
C GLN A 86 -4.65 -13.48 -22.19
N ILE A 87 -4.76 -14.35 -21.18
CA ILE A 87 -5.35 -15.69 -21.31
C ILE A 87 -6.78 -15.59 -21.84
N ASN A 88 -7.61 -14.71 -21.24
CA ASN A 88 -8.99 -14.53 -21.65
C ASN A 88 -9.12 -13.98 -23.09
N SER A 89 -8.23 -13.06 -23.49
CA SER A 89 -8.21 -12.56 -24.87
C SER A 89 -7.91 -13.67 -25.86
N ILE A 90 -6.87 -14.49 -25.60
CA ILE A 90 -6.49 -15.60 -26.48
C ILE A 90 -7.58 -16.67 -26.52
N LYS A 91 -8.22 -17.00 -25.38
CA LYS A 91 -9.35 -17.94 -25.34
C LYS A 91 -10.50 -17.47 -26.24
N LYS A 92 -10.87 -16.19 -26.17
CA LYS A 92 -11.91 -15.60 -27.03
C LYS A 92 -11.53 -15.60 -28.51
N GLU A 93 -10.26 -15.35 -28.84
CA GLU A 93 -9.78 -15.44 -30.22
C GLU A 93 -9.82 -16.87 -30.75
N LEU A 94 -9.37 -17.84 -29.95
CA LEU A 94 -9.46 -19.27 -30.28
C LEU A 94 -10.89 -19.70 -30.56
N GLU A 95 -11.83 -19.35 -29.70
CA GLU A 95 -13.26 -19.68 -29.88
C GLU A 95 -13.81 -19.10 -31.20
N LYS A 96 -13.44 -17.86 -31.54
CA LYS A 96 -13.83 -17.23 -32.81
C LYS A 96 -13.24 -17.96 -34.01
N ASP A 97 -11.97 -18.33 -33.95
CA ASP A 97 -11.29 -18.99 -35.06
C ASP A 97 -11.77 -20.44 -35.23
N GLU A 98 -12.03 -21.16 -34.14
CA GLU A 98 -12.67 -22.49 -34.17
C GLU A 98 -14.06 -22.43 -34.79
N LYS A 99 -14.87 -21.43 -34.44
CA LYS A 99 -16.17 -21.17 -35.08
C LYS A 99 -16.04 -20.88 -36.58
N LYS A 100 -15.01 -20.15 -37.02
CA LYS A 100 -14.75 -19.93 -38.45
C LYS A 100 -14.38 -21.23 -39.16
N VAL A 101 -13.53 -22.06 -38.54
CA VAL A 101 -13.13 -23.36 -39.09
C VAL A 101 -14.35 -24.26 -39.27
N SER A 102 -15.21 -24.39 -38.24
CA SER A 102 -16.48 -25.14 -38.35
C SER A 102 -17.32 -24.63 -39.50
N LYS A 103 -17.65 -23.33 -39.53
CA LYS A 103 -18.49 -22.74 -40.58
C LYS A 103 -17.96 -22.96 -42.00
N ILE A 104 -16.63 -22.91 -42.17
CA ILE A 104 -16.01 -23.14 -43.48
C ILE A 104 -16.03 -24.63 -43.83
N SER A 105 -15.75 -25.52 -42.88
CA SER A 105 -15.82 -26.98 -43.08
C SER A 105 -17.24 -27.42 -43.43
N ASP A 106 -18.22 -26.98 -42.65
CA ASP A 106 -19.63 -27.34 -42.84
C ASP A 106 -20.13 -26.89 -44.21
N LYS A 107 -19.80 -25.65 -44.62
CA LYS A 107 -20.15 -25.15 -45.96
C LYS A 107 -19.46 -25.93 -47.06
N MET A 108 -18.17 -26.22 -46.89
CA MET A 108 -17.39 -27.00 -47.86
C MET A 108 -17.97 -28.40 -48.05
N GLU A 109 -18.33 -29.08 -46.95
CA GLU A 109 -18.93 -30.41 -46.98
C GLU A 109 -20.29 -30.39 -47.68
N VAL A 110 -21.16 -29.44 -47.33
CA VAL A 110 -22.47 -29.28 -47.97
C VAL A 110 -22.33 -28.98 -49.47
N ASP A 111 -21.45 -28.07 -49.86
CA ASP A 111 -21.27 -27.70 -51.27
C ASP A 111 -20.57 -28.81 -52.07
N LYS A 112 -19.73 -29.62 -51.42
CA LYS A 112 -19.12 -30.82 -52.02
C LYS A 112 -20.18 -31.90 -52.28
N ILE A 113 -21.06 -32.16 -51.32
CA ILE A 113 -22.19 -33.10 -51.49
C ILE A 113 -23.12 -32.62 -52.61
N LYS A 114 -23.39 -31.31 -52.68
CA LYS A 114 -24.21 -30.72 -53.74
C LYS A 114 -23.51 -30.63 -55.11
N GLY A 115 -22.25 -31.06 -55.22
CA GLY A 115 -21.47 -30.98 -56.46
C GLY A 115 -21.20 -29.55 -56.94
N LYS A 116 -21.33 -28.54 -56.07
CA LYS A 116 -21.16 -27.12 -56.41
C LYS A 116 -19.71 -26.65 -56.42
N LEU A 117 -18.80 -27.45 -55.84
CA LEU A 117 -17.39 -27.12 -55.74
C LEU A 117 -16.57 -27.80 -56.83
N SER A 118 -15.82 -26.99 -57.58
CA SER A 118 -14.78 -27.52 -58.46
C SER A 118 -13.58 -28.04 -57.64
N PRO A 119 -12.78 -28.97 -58.17
CA PRO A 119 -11.57 -29.45 -57.49
C PRO A 119 -10.61 -28.33 -57.06
N ASN A 120 -10.51 -27.27 -57.88
CA ASN A 120 -9.67 -26.11 -57.57
C ASN A 120 -10.23 -25.29 -56.40
N ASP A 121 -11.56 -25.15 -56.30
CA ASP A 121 -12.19 -24.44 -55.19
C ASP A 121 -12.08 -25.20 -53.87
N VAL A 122 -12.18 -26.53 -53.90
CA VAL A 122 -11.89 -27.39 -52.75
C VAL A 122 -10.45 -27.13 -52.26
N ALA A 123 -9.47 -27.18 -53.15
CA ALA A 123 -8.06 -26.94 -52.79
C ALA A 123 -7.84 -25.54 -52.19
N LYS A 124 -8.51 -24.50 -52.71
CA LYS A 124 -8.45 -23.13 -52.15
C LYS A 124 -9.05 -23.08 -50.73
N ILE A 125 -10.18 -23.74 -50.50
CA ILE A 125 -10.82 -23.78 -49.18
C ILE A 125 -9.95 -24.56 -48.18
N GLU A 126 -9.42 -25.72 -48.58
CA GLU A 126 -8.49 -26.51 -47.77
C GLU A 126 -7.24 -25.70 -47.39
N LYS A 127 -6.68 -24.92 -48.34
CA LYS A 127 -5.56 -24.01 -48.06
C LYS A 127 -5.92 -22.90 -47.07
N LYS A 128 -7.16 -22.40 -47.07
CA LYS A 128 -7.63 -21.44 -46.05
C LYS A 128 -7.80 -22.11 -44.69
N LEU A 129 -8.40 -23.30 -44.67
CA LEU A 129 -8.57 -24.11 -43.47
C LEU A 129 -7.23 -24.49 -42.83
N SER A 130 -6.23 -24.87 -43.62
CA SER A 130 -4.90 -25.21 -43.11
C SER A 130 -4.20 -24.01 -42.48
N LYS A 131 -4.29 -22.82 -43.10
CA LYS A 131 -3.78 -21.57 -42.52
C LYS A 131 -4.45 -21.23 -41.19
N LEU A 132 -5.78 -21.36 -41.11
CA LEU A 132 -6.54 -21.13 -39.88
C LEU A 132 -6.20 -22.15 -38.79
N LYS A 133 -6.10 -23.44 -39.13
CA LYS A 133 -5.67 -24.48 -38.19
C LYS A 133 -4.26 -24.19 -37.66
N MET A 134 -3.34 -23.73 -38.51
CA MET A 134 -2.00 -23.36 -38.09
C MET A 134 -2.00 -22.14 -37.16
N SER A 135 -2.82 -21.10 -37.41
CA SER A 135 -2.93 -19.96 -36.50
C SER A 135 -3.55 -20.37 -35.16
N ILE A 136 -4.58 -21.21 -35.17
CA ILE A 136 -5.19 -21.79 -33.95
C ILE A 136 -4.14 -22.54 -33.14
N ASN A 137 -3.33 -23.39 -33.75
CA ASN A 137 -2.28 -24.13 -33.05
C ASN A 137 -1.25 -23.19 -32.41
N LYS A 138 -0.81 -22.14 -33.12
CA LYS A 138 0.08 -21.11 -32.54
C LYS A 138 -0.55 -20.39 -31.36
N SER A 139 -1.84 -20.08 -31.44
CA SER A 139 -2.58 -19.44 -30.33
C SER A 139 -2.75 -20.40 -29.14
N ARG A 140 -3.01 -21.69 -29.37
CA ARG A 140 -3.03 -22.72 -28.30
C ARG A 140 -1.68 -22.88 -27.62
N GLU A 141 -0.58 -22.90 -28.38
CA GLU A 141 0.76 -22.90 -27.79
C GLU A 141 1.05 -21.67 -26.94
N LYS A 142 0.66 -20.48 -27.41
CA LYS A 142 0.76 -19.24 -26.62
C LYS A 142 -0.07 -19.31 -25.35
N LEU A 143 -1.29 -19.86 -25.43
CA LEU A 143 -2.16 -20.05 -24.28
C LEU A 143 -1.51 -20.96 -23.25
N LEU A 144 -1.01 -22.13 -23.66
CA LEU A 144 -0.30 -23.06 -22.77
C LEU A 144 0.91 -22.40 -22.10
N LYS A 145 1.67 -21.58 -22.83
CA LYS A 145 2.81 -20.83 -22.27
C LYS A 145 2.39 -19.79 -21.24
N LEU A 146 1.21 -19.18 -21.38
CA LEU A 146 0.69 -18.22 -20.41
C LEU A 146 0.06 -18.92 -19.19
N GLU A 147 -0.66 -20.02 -19.40
CA GLU A 147 -1.24 -20.83 -18.31
C GLU A 147 -0.16 -21.44 -17.42
N ARG A 148 1.02 -21.77 -17.96
CA ARG A 148 2.20 -22.19 -17.18
C ARG A 148 2.85 -21.06 -16.36
N LYS A 149 2.58 -19.79 -16.69
CA LYS A 149 3.13 -18.61 -15.99
C LYS A 149 2.21 -18.09 -14.89
N LEU A 150 0.97 -18.55 -14.88
CA LEU A 150 0.00 -18.28 -13.83
C LEU A 150 0.34 -19.15 -12.61
#